data_AF-A0A8S9VAB1-F1
#
_entry.id   AF-A0A8S9VAB1-F1
#
_cell.length_a   1.000
_cell.length_b   1.000
_cell.length_c   1.000
_cell.angle_alpha   90.00
_cell.angle_beta   90.00
_cell.angle_gamma   90.00
#
_symmetry.space_group_name_H-M   'P 1'
#
loop_
_entity.id
_entity.type
_entity.pdbx_description
1 polymer ?
#
loop_
_entity_poly.entity_id
_entity_poly.type
_entity_poly.pdbx_seq_one_letter_code
_entity_poly.pdbx_strand_id
1 'polypeptide(L)'
;MEQQRLRYGVSDQAQNTGPYQHLCILDEDVFELILSFLSNQTLAKLHAVTGDCYSTCEPHLAQLCCKCGNDNPKLLHNICRECESKSSNYLPFADKDMATSVYGLKMRELVDIPQCTSAGLDGETLYRRVDLETYLETKFGSKLGWLREIARRDMVERKIQEMEQQERAERDAFMESLAPNFPIYAQLIDLEEEINKSRLEQCSRRFVALTTALNSRGLQLRPGFKHCERFITTGEGDISDVVDTTEEMRFVNAYTNYQWKMKSGQQGNEVIDEKVKMDLSISYLENHRGLELPRKWENCRSRFDEARRTGDIPGRYIYSE
;
A
#
# COMPACT_ATOMS: atom_id res chain seq x y z
N MET A 1 -14.19 -68.55 -32.07
CA MET A 1 -13.86 -68.98 -30.70
C MET A 1 -13.00 -67.86 -30.12
N GLU A 2 -13.60 -66.88 -29.42
CA GLU A 2 -13.79 -66.90 -27.95
C GLU A 2 -12.46 -67.22 -27.22
N GLN A 3 -11.88 -66.39 -26.35
CA GLN A 3 -12.48 -65.63 -25.26
C GLN A 3 -11.49 -64.59 -24.66
N GLN A 4 -12.06 -63.47 -24.20
CA GLN A 4 -11.80 -62.77 -22.92
C GLN A 4 -10.35 -62.41 -22.50
N ARG A 5 -10.12 -61.09 -22.36
CA ARG A 5 -9.54 -60.55 -21.12
C ARG A 5 -10.39 -59.38 -20.62
N LEU A 6 -10.88 -59.57 -19.39
CA LEU A 6 -11.61 -58.62 -18.58
C LEU A 6 -10.80 -57.34 -18.34
N ARG A 7 -11.48 -56.20 -18.38
CA ARG A 7 -11.23 -55.11 -17.43
C ARG A 7 -12.55 -54.74 -16.74
N TYR A 8 -12.58 -55.08 -15.46
CA TYR A 8 -13.56 -54.62 -14.47
C TYR A 8 -13.46 -53.10 -14.33
N GLY A 9 -14.62 -52.49 -14.10
CA GLY A 9 -14.84 -51.06 -14.20
C GLY A 9 -14.29 -50.22 -13.03
N VAL A 10 -14.24 -48.92 -13.33
CA VAL A 10 -14.44 -47.85 -12.36
C VAL A 10 -15.59 -47.03 -12.92
N SER A 11 -16.75 -47.13 -12.26
CA SER A 11 -17.88 -46.24 -12.46
C SER A 11 -17.61 -44.98 -11.64
N ASP A 12 -17.44 -43.85 -12.32
CA ASP A 12 -18.12 -42.60 -12.01
C ASP A 12 -17.94 -41.65 -13.20
N GLN A 13 -18.74 -41.90 -14.24
CA GLN A 13 -18.95 -40.93 -15.30
C GLN A 13 -19.91 -39.86 -14.77
N ALA A 14 -19.37 -38.71 -14.41
CA ALA A 14 -20.10 -37.47 -14.63
C ALA A 14 -20.46 -37.44 -16.13
N GLN A 15 -21.76 -37.59 -16.42
CA GLN A 15 -22.27 -37.58 -17.78
C GLN A 15 -22.03 -36.19 -18.37
N ASN A 16 -20.92 -36.02 -19.09
CA ASN A 16 -20.65 -34.88 -19.95
C ASN A 16 -21.61 -34.96 -21.16
N THR A 17 -22.85 -34.50 -20.97
CA THR A 17 -23.87 -34.43 -22.03
C THR A 17 -23.63 -33.21 -22.92
N GLY A 18 -22.54 -33.22 -23.69
CA GLY A 18 -22.28 -32.24 -24.74
C GLY A 18 -23.02 -32.59 -26.03
N PRO A 19 -23.50 -31.61 -26.82
CA PRO A 19 -24.34 -31.83 -28.01
C PRO A 19 -23.64 -32.54 -29.20
N TYR A 20 -22.37 -32.91 -29.08
CA TYR A 20 -21.55 -33.48 -30.16
C TYR A 20 -20.91 -34.85 -29.83
N GLN A 21 -21.44 -35.60 -28.87
CA GLN A 21 -20.99 -36.97 -28.55
C GLN A 21 -21.05 -37.99 -29.72
N HIS A 22 -21.56 -37.58 -30.89
CA HIS A 22 -21.77 -38.43 -32.06
C HIS A 22 -20.77 -38.17 -33.21
N LEU A 23 -19.70 -37.39 -32.98
CA LEU A 23 -18.62 -37.25 -33.96
C LEU A 23 -17.91 -38.61 -34.11
N CYS A 24 -18.19 -39.30 -35.20
CA CYS A 24 -17.60 -40.60 -35.49
C CYS A 24 -16.22 -40.37 -36.14
N ILE A 25 -15.16 -40.55 -35.35
CA ILE A 25 -13.78 -40.58 -35.86
C ILE A 25 -13.62 -41.89 -36.62
N LEU A 26 -13.43 -41.80 -37.93
CA LEU A 26 -13.29 -42.96 -38.80
C LEU A 26 -11.85 -43.50 -38.82
N ASP A 27 -10.88 -42.64 -38.51
CA ASP A 27 -9.45 -42.94 -38.48
C ASP A 27 -8.79 -42.04 -37.41
N GLU A 28 -8.27 -42.67 -36.36
CA GLU A 28 -7.66 -41.98 -35.21
C GLU A 28 -6.32 -41.31 -35.58
N ASP A 29 -5.53 -41.92 -36.47
CA ASP A 29 -4.23 -41.37 -36.87
C ASP A 29 -4.43 -40.09 -37.71
N VAL A 30 -5.44 -40.10 -38.59
CA VAL A 30 -5.82 -38.91 -39.37
C VAL A 30 -6.40 -37.83 -38.45
N PHE A 31 -7.19 -38.20 -37.44
CA PHE A 31 -7.75 -37.25 -36.50
C PHE A 31 -6.68 -36.58 -35.65
N GLU A 32 -5.74 -37.34 -35.07
CA GLU A 32 -4.60 -36.80 -34.33
C GLU A 32 -3.71 -35.90 -35.21
N LEU A 33 -3.52 -36.27 -36.48
CA LEU A 33 -2.84 -35.41 -37.44
C LEU A 33 -3.59 -34.09 -37.64
N ILE A 34 -4.92 -34.11 -37.78
CA ILE A 34 -5.73 -32.88 -37.87
C ILE A 34 -5.58 -32.03 -36.60
N LEU A 35 -5.67 -32.63 -35.42
CA LEU A 35 -5.51 -31.94 -34.14
C LEU A 35 -4.15 -31.23 -34.04
N SER A 36 -3.10 -31.81 -34.59
CA SER A 36 -1.75 -31.23 -34.60
C SER A 36 -1.63 -29.89 -35.37
N PHE A 37 -2.54 -29.63 -36.31
CA PHE A 37 -2.59 -28.38 -37.08
C PHE A 37 -3.42 -27.28 -36.40
N LEU A 38 -4.19 -27.62 -35.37
CA LEU A 38 -5.08 -26.67 -34.71
C LEU A 38 -4.33 -25.81 -33.69
N SER A 39 -4.68 -24.52 -33.62
CA SER A 39 -4.20 -23.63 -32.56
C SER A 39 -4.66 -24.12 -31.20
N ASN A 40 -3.92 -23.78 -30.15
CA ASN A 40 -4.33 -24.10 -28.77
C ASN A 40 -5.71 -23.52 -28.45
N GLN A 41 -6.01 -22.32 -28.95
CA GLN A 41 -7.34 -21.73 -28.79
C GLN A 41 -8.45 -22.54 -29.48
N THR A 42 -8.18 -23.11 -30.65
CA THR A 42 -9.15 -23.96 -31.36
C THR A 42 -9.34 -25.28 -30.62
N LEU A 43 -8.25 -25.90 -30.15
CA LEU A 43 -8.29 -27.09 -29.33
C LEU A 43 -9.04 -26.87 -28.01
N ALA A 44 -8.86 -25.72 -27.36
CA ALA A 44 -9.58 -25.39 -26.12
C ALA A 44 -11.09 -25.22 -26.35
N LYS A 45 -11.49 -24.65 -27.49
CA LYS A 45 -12.91 -24.57 -27.88
C LYS A 45 -13.46 -25.96 -28.19
N LEU A 46 -12.70 -26.79 -28.91
CA LEU A 46 -13.10 -28.16 -29.22
C LEU A 46 -13.29 -28.97 -27.93
N HIS A 47 -12.33 -28.90 -27.00
CA HIS A 47 -12.41 -29.51 -25.67
C HIS A 47 -13.70 -29.09 -24.94
N ALA A 48 -14.01 -27.79 -24.93
CA ALA A 48 -15.23 -27.29 -24.26
C ALA A 48 -16.53 -27.80 -24.90
N VAL A 49 -16.51 -28.12 -26.20
CA VAL A 49 -17.70 -28.53 -26.97
C VAL A 49 -17.90 -30.05 -26.93
N THR A 50 -16.81 -30.83 -27.02
CA THR A 50 -16.86 -32.29 -27.04
C THR A 50 -16.77 -32.90 -25.64
N GLY A 51 -16.13 -32.19 -24.70
CA GLY A 51 -15.78 -32.73 -23.38
C GLY A 51 -14.54 -33.64 -23.41
N ASP A 52 -13.84 -33.72 -24.55
CA ASP A 52 -12.65 -34.55 -24.72
C ASP A 52 -11.37 -33.83 -24.25
N CYS A 53 -10.41 -34.61 -23.75
CA CYS A 53 -9.09 -34.11 -23.35
C CYS A 53 -8.07 -34.29 -24.47
N TYR A 54 -7.75 -33.21 -25.20
CA TYR A 54 -6.67 -33.20 -26.18
C TYR A 54 -5.31 -32.93 -25.52
N SER A 55 -4.36 -33.83 -25.72
CA SER A 55 -3.06 -33.86 -25.01
C SER A 55 -2.18 -32.62 -25.24
N THR A 56 -2.33 -31.97 -26.39
CA THR A 56 -1.59 -30.76 -26.78
C THR A 56 -2.30 -29.46 -26.36
N CYS A 57 -3.49 -29.56 -25.77
CA CYS A 57 -4.27 -28.40 -25.35
C CYS A 57 -3.86 -27.92 -23.95
N GLU A 58 -3.64 -26.62 -23.84
CA GLU A 58 -3.44 -25.86 -22.61
C GLU A 58 -4.60 -24.86 -22.44
N PRO A 59 -5.76 -25.30 -21.88
CA PRO A 59 -6.99 -24.49 -21.83
C PRO A 59 -6.81 -23.16 -21.07
N HIS A 60 -5.97 -23.16 -20.04
CA HIS A 60 -5.70 -21.97 -19.23
C HIS A 60 -5.03 -20.83 -20.01
N LEU A 61 -4.37 -21.11 -21.15
CA LEU A 61 -3.79 -20.07 -22.01
C LEU A 61 -4.85 -19.42 -22.92
N ALA A 62 -5.96 -20.11 -23.22
CA ALA A 62 -6.99 -19.61 -24.11
C ALA A 62 -7.65 -18.31 -23.60
N GLN A 63 -7.64 -18.09 -22.27
CA GLN A 63 -8.12 -16.85 -21.66
C GLN A 63 -7.22 -15.64 -21.98
N LEU A 64 -5.94 -15.86 -22.28
CA LEU A 64 -4.96 -14.85 -22.65
C LEU A 64 -4.95 -14.61 -24.18
N CYS A 65 -5.54 -15.51 -24.96
CA CYS A 65 -5.65 -15.37 -26.41
C CYS A 65 -6.74 -14.37 -26.82
N CYS A 66 -6.47 -13.60 -27.87
CA CYS A 66 -7.47 -12.78 -28.57
C CYS A 66 -8.61 -13.68 -29.09
N LYS A 67 -9.83 -13.15 -29.22
CA LYS A 67 -11.00 -13.92 -29.67
C LYS A 67 -10.94 -14.38 -31.14
N CYS A 68 -9.90 -14.02 -31.89
CA CYS A 68 -9.78 -14.27 -33.32
C CYS A 68 -9.57 -15.73 -33.73
N GLY A 69 -9.38 -16.66 -32.79
CA GLY A 69 -9.20 -18.09 -33.09
C GLY A 69 -7.73 -18.53 -33.21
N ASN A 70 -6.80 -17.59 -33.11
CA ASN A 70 -5.37 -17.84 -33.16
C ASN A 70 -4.74 -17.70 -31.77
N ASP A 71 -3.57 -18.30 -31.56
CA ASP A 71 -2.78 -18.19 -30.33
C ASP A 71 -2.09 -16.81 -30.19
N ASN A 72 -2.79 -15.76 -30.61
CA ASN A 72 -2.36 -14.38 -30.51
C ASN A 72 -2.67 -13.84 -29.10
N PRO A 73 -1.71 -13.26 -28.37
CA PRO A 73 -1.99 -12.67 -27.08
C PRO A 73 -2.91 -11.44 -27.17
N LYS A 74 -3.72 -11.27 -26.13
CA LYS A 74 -4.41 -10.00 -25.85
C LYS A 74 -3.38 -8.98 -25.41
N LEU A 75 -3.35 -7.86 -26.11
CA LEU A 75 -2.44 -6.75 -25.85
C LEU A 75 -3.31 -5.55 -25.45
N LEU A 76 -3.37 -4.52 -26.29
CA LEU A 76 -4.20 -3.35 -26.03
C LEU A 76 -5.69 -3.66 -26.20
N HIS A 77 -6.52 -3.05 -25.37
CA HIS A 77 -7.98 -3.15 -25.42
C HIS A 77 -8.52 -4.59 -25.44
N ASN A 78 -7.81 -5.54 -24.82
CA ASN A 78 -8.15 -6.96 -24.79
C ASN A 78 -8.24 -7.64 -26.18
N ILE A 79 -7.52 -7.13 -27.17
CA ILE A 79 -7.40 -7.70 -28.52
C ILE A 79 -5.93 -7.83 -28.93
N CYS A 80 -5.64 -8.67 -29.92
CA CYS A 80 -4.29 -8.74 -30.48
C CYS A 80 -4.06 -7.63 -31.51
N ARG A 81 -2.78 -7.35 -31.80
CA ARG A 81 -2.36 -6.34 -32.79
C ARG A 81 -2.99 -6.56 -34.16
N GLU A 82 -3.08 -7.80 -34.64
CA GLU A 82 -3.70 -8.12 -35.95
C GLU A 82 -5.19 -7.79 -36.02
N CYS A 83 -5.90 -7.89 -34.89
CA CYS A 83 -7.30 -7.48 -34.82
C CYS A 83 -7.41 -5.97 -34.70
N GLU A 84 -6.57 -5.37 -33.87
CA GLU A 84 -6.52 -3.92 -33.67
C GLU A 84 -6.16 -3.17 -34.95
N SER A 85 -5.27 -3.73 -35.78
CA SER A 85 -4.84 -3.14 -37.05
C SER A 85 -5.94 -3.03 -38.10
N LYS A 86 -7.09 -3.67 -37.87
CA LYS A 86 -8.29 -3.54 -38.71
C LYS A 86 -9.20 -2.41 -38.24
N SER A 87 -8.92 -1.81 -37.08
CA SER A 87 -9.68 -0.69 -36.53
C SER A 87 -9.11 0.66 -36.98
N SER A 88 -9.93 1.69 -36.96
CA SER A 88 -9.51 3.07 -37.23
C SER A 88 -8.53 3.63 -36.21
N ASN A 89 -8.45 3.03 -35.01
CA ASN A 89 -7.67 3.51 -33.87
C ASN A 89 -6.40 2.67 -33.66
N TYR A 90 -5.89 2.04 -34.71
CA TYR A 90 -4.69 1.23 -34.62
C TYR A 90 -3.49 2.09 -34.22
N LEU A 91 -2.82 1.70 -33.14
CA LEU A 91 -1.57 2.32 -32.71
C LEU A 91 -0.40 1.42 -33.17
N PRO A 92 0.35 1.77 -34.23
CA PRO A 92 1.43 0.93 -34.75
C PRO A 92 2.71 0.97 -33.90
N PHE A 93 2.84 1.99 -33.06
CA PHE A 93 4.00 2.22 -32.21
C PHE A 93 3.66 1.99 -30.74
N ALA A 94 4.66 1.56 -29.98
CA ALA A 94 4.64 1.43 -28.54
C ALA A 94 5.79 2.25 -27.96
N ASP A 95 5.52 2.98 -26.89
CA ASP A 95 6.56 3.56 -26.05
C ASP A 95 7.23 2.49 -25.16
N LYS A 96 8.20 2.90 -24.34
CA LYS A 96 8.90 2.01 -23.40
C LYS A 96 7.96 1.39 -22.37
N ASP A 97 6.97 2.15 -21.91
CA ASP A 97 6.07 1.71 -20.85
C ASP A 97 5.12 0.63 -21.38
N MET A 98 4.59 0.80 -22.59
CA MET A 98 3.79 -0.21 -23.28
C MET A 98 4.62 -1.46 -23.62
N ALA A 99 5.86 -1.29 -24.10
CA ALA A 99 6.73 -2.42 -24.41
C ALA A 99 7.02 -3.28 -23.16
N THR A 100 7.15 -2.66 -21.99
CA THR A 100 7.41 -3.40 -20.74
C THR A 100 6.13 -3.94 -20.09
N SER A 101 5.09 -3.13 -19.94
CA SER A 101 3.85 -3.53 -19.26
C SER A 101 2.98 -4.48 -20.09
N VAL A 102 2.73 -4.15 -21.37
CA VAL A 102 1.81 -4.91 -22.23
C VAL A 102 2.52 -6.10 -22.86
N TYR A 103 3.72 -5.89 -23.40
CA TYR A 103 4.48 -6.92 -24.11
C TYR A 103 5.37 -7.77 -23.20
N GLY A 104 5.61 -7.34 -21.97
CA GLY A 104 6.41 -8.09 -20.99
C GLY A 104 7.92 -8.07 -21.24
N LEU A 105 8.42 -7.10 -22.03
CA LEU A 105 9.85 -6.95 -22.27
C LEU A 105 10.54 -6.32 -21.07
N LYS A 106 11.79 -6.70 -20.83
CA LYS A 106 12.66 -6.04 -19.84
C LYS A 106 13.36 -4.86 -20.50
N MET A 107 13.63 -3.81 -19.73
CA MET A 107 14.31 -2.60 -20.25
C MET A 107 15.63 -2.91 -20.98
N ARG A 108 16.40 -3.89 -20.50
CA ARG A 108 17.65 -4.33 -21.14
C ARG A 108 17.45 -4.98 -22.52
N GLU A 109 16.28 -5.57 -22.78
CA GLU A 109 15.94 -6.26 -24.03
C GLU A 109 15.54 -5.27 -25.12
N LEU A 110 15.08 -4.08 -24.75
CA LEU A 110 14.73 -3.00 -25.68
C LEU A 110 15.94 -2.45 -26.45
N VAL A 111 17.17 -2.74 -26.01
CA VAL A 111 18.40 -2.35 -26.70
C VAL A 111 18.59 -3.15 -27.99
N ASP A 112 18.10 -4.38 -28.04
CA ASP A 112 18.24 -5.28 -29.20
C ASP A 112 17.14 -5.07 -30.25
N ILE A 113 16.16 -4.20 -29.97
CA ILE A 113 14.98 -3.98 -30.81
C ILE A 113 15.12 -2.65 -31.56
N PRO A 114 14.87 -2.61 -32.89
CA PRO A 114 14.90 -1.38 -33.67
C PRO A 114 14.04 -0.27 -33.08
N GLN A 115 14.65 0.89 -32.85
CA GLN A 115 14.00 2.09 -32.32
C GLN A 115 13.59 3.01 -33.47
N CYS A 116 12.41 3.60 -33.34
CA CYS A 116 11.92 4.69 -34.17
C CYS A 116 12.02 5.97 -33.35
N THR A 117 13.04 6.78 -33.58
CA THR A 117 13.13 8.11 -32.99
C THR A 117 12.25 9.06 -33.80
N SER A 118 11.18 9.60 -33.22
CA SER A 118 10.49 10.73 -33.82
C SER A 118 11.38 11.97 -33.72
N ALA A 119 11.75 12.56 -34.86
CA ALA A 119 12.44 13.84 -34.93
C ALA A 119 11.47 14.95 -34.46
N GLY A 120 11.34 15.11 -33.15
CA GLY A 120 10.49 16.08 -32.47
C GLY A 120 11.01 16.31 -31.04
N LEU A 121 10.68 17.49 -30.49
CA LEU A 121 11.35 18.13 -29.34
C LEU A 121 11.40 17.35 -28.02
N ASP A 122 10.75 16.20 -27.89
CA ASP A 122 10.70 15.41 -26.64
C ASP A 122 11.32 14.01 -26.73
N GLY A 123 12.09 13.68 -27.77
CA GLY A 123 13.04 12.55 -27.74
C GLY A 123 12.49 11.17 -27.34
N GLU A 124 11.18 10.96 -27.39
CA GLU A 124 10.55 9.73 -26.93
C GLU A 124 10.94 8.58 -27.87
N THR A 125 11.48 7.51 -27.27
CA THR A 125 11.85 6.31 -28.00
C THR A 125 10.60 5.48 -28.25
N LEU A 126 10.22 5.36 -29.53
CA LEU A 126 9.11 4.52 -29.95
C LEU A 126 9.63 3.24 -30.59
N TYR A 127 8.85 2.17 -30.47
CA TYR A 127 9.13 0.86 -31.07
C TYR A 127 7.96 0.48 -31.96
N ARG A 128 8.23 -0.06 -33.15
CA ARG A 128 7.15 -0.67 -33.94
C ARG A 128 6.68 -1.93 -33.24
N ARG A 129 5.37 -2.03 -33.02
CA ARG A 129 4.78 -3.19 -32.34
C ARG A 129 5.01 -4.51 -33.07
N VAL A 130 5.13 -4.45 -34.40
CA VAL A 130 5.52 -5.61 -35.22
C VAL A 130 6.92 -6.10 -34.86
N ASP A 131 7.86 -5.19 -34.63
CA ASP A 131 9.23 -5.54 -34.27
C ASP A 131 9.29 -6.15 -32.86
N LEU A 132 8.49 -5.63 -31.92
CA LEU A 132 8.33 -6.21 -30.58
C LEU A 132 7.78 -7.65 -30.65
N GLU A 133 6.71 -7.88 -31.41
CA GLU A 133 6.10 -9.21 -31.57
C GLU A 133 7.06 -10.19 -32.25
N THR A 134 7.75 -9.74 -33.30
CA THR A 134 8.74 -10.56 -34.01
C THR A 134 9.87 -10.98 -33.08
N TYR A 135 10.37 -10.07 -32.24
CA TYR A 135 11.38 -10.37 -31.24
C TYR A 135 10.87 -11.43 -30.23
N LEU A 136 9.66 -11.25 -29.70
CA LEU A 136 9.08 -12.15 -28.70
C LEU A 136 8.79 -13.54 -29.28
N GLU A 137 8.26 -13.62 -30.49
CA GLU A 137 8.06 -14.88 -31.20
C GLU A 137 9.38 -15.59 -31.48
N THR A 138 10.43 -14.87 -31.86
CA THR A 138 11.77 -15.44 -32.06
C THR A 138 12.34 -15.96 -30.75
N LYS A 139 12.21 -15.19 -29.66
CA LYS A 139 12.74 -15.52 -28.35
C LYS A 139 12.05 -16.72 -27.71
N PHE A 140 10.73 -16.82 -27.84
CA PHE A 140 9.93 -17.89 -27.23
C PHE A 140 9.53 -18.99 -28.22
N GLY A 141 10.04 -18.92 -29.46
CA GLY A 141 9.85 -19.89 -30.55
C GLY A 141 8.48 -19.88 -31.22
N SER A 142 7.44 -19.35 -30.56
CA SER A 142 6.08 -19.23 -31.11
C SER A 142 5.24 -18.25 -30.28
N LYS A 143 4.09 -17.84 -30.83
CA LYS A 143 3.09 -17.07 -30.08
C LYS A 143 2.54 -17.83 -28.87
N LEU A 144 2.37 -19.16 -28.98
CA LEU A 144 1.97 -20.01 -27.86
C LEU A 144 3.06 -20.06 -26.77
N GLY A 145 4.33 -20.13 -27.17
CA GLY A 145 5.47 -20.03 -26.24
C GLY A 145 5.49 -18.68 -25.52
N TRP A 146 5.22 -17.58 -26.23
CA TRP A 146 5.08 -16.26 -25.63
C TRP A 146 3.90 -16.18 -24.66
N LEU A 147 2.74 -16.75 -25.01
CA LEU A 147 1.57 -16.83 -24.11
C LEU A 147 1.87 -17.54 -22.80
N ARG A 148 2.66 -18.62 -22.82
CA ARG A 148 3.11 -19.31 -21.59
C ARG A 148 3.93 -18.39 -20.70
N GLU A 149 4.77 -17.55 -21.28
CA GLU A 149 5.56 -16.58 -20.51
C GLU A 149 4.69 -15.47 -19.91
N ILE A 150 3.70 -14.96 -20.66
CA ILE A 150 2.70 -14.01 -20.12
C ILE A 150 1.97 -14.64 -18.93
N ALA A 151 1.47 -15.87 -19.08
CA ALA A 151 0.78 -16.59 -18.02
C ALA A 151 1.64 -16.75 -16.76
N ARG A 152 2.92 -17.09 -16.95
CA ARG A 152 3.89 -17.24 -15.85
C ARG A 152 4.13 -15.92 -15.13
N ARG A 153 4.29 -14.82 -15.88
CA ARG A 153 4.46 -13.47 -15.32
C ARG A 153 3.24 -13.06 -14.50
N ASP A 154 2.05 -13.15 -15.08
CA ASP A 154 0.80 -12.74 -14.45
C ASP A 154 0.50 -13.57 -13.18
N MET A 155 0.89 -14.85 -13.16
CA MET A 155 0.81 -15.70 -11.97
C MET A 155 1.74 -15.23 -10.85
N VAL A 156 2.98 -14.85 -11.18
CA VAL A 156 3.95 -14.34 -10.21
C VAL A 156 3.51 -12.99 -9.66
N GLU A 157 3.08 -12.07 -10.53
CA GLU A 157 2.58 -10.75 -10.13
C GLU A 157 1.37 -10.89 -9.20
N ARG A 158 0.43 -11.78 -9.52
CA ARG A 158 -0.72 -12.03 -8.65
C ARG A 158 -0.32 -12.57 -7.29
N LYS A 159 0.62 -13.52 -7.23
CA LYS A 159 1.12 -14.04 -5.94
C LYS A 159 1.78 -12.94 -5.10
N ILE A 160 2.55 -12.05 -5.72
CA ILE A 160 3.16 -10.91 -5.02
C ILE A 160 2.06 -10.00 -4.49
N GLN A 161 1.07 -9.65 -5.32
CA GLN A 161 -0.06 -8.81 -4.88
C GLN A 161 -0.87 -9.45 -3.75
N GLU A 162 -1.14 -10.75 -3.83
CA GLU A 162 -1.83 -11.51 -2.77
C GLU A 162 -1.02 -11.49 -1.46
N MET A 163 0.30 -11.68 -1.53
CA MET A 163 1.18 -11.57 -0.36
C MET A 163 1.17 -10.16 0.24
N GLU A 164 1.33 -9.11 -0.58
CA GLU A 164 1.30 -7.72 -0.10
C GLU A 164 -0.06 -7.33 0.47
N GLN A 165 -1.17 -7.86 -0.09
CA GLN A 165 -2.50 -7.66 0.45
C GLN A 165 -2.66 -8.36 1.79
N GLN A 166 -2.15 -9.59 1.92
CA GLN A 166 -2.15 -10.34 3.17
C GLN A 166 -1.34 -9.62 4.25
N GLU A 167 -0.12 -9.16 3.94
CA GLU A 167 0.72 -8.41 4.88
C GLU A 167 0.05 -7.10 5.33
N ARG A 168 -0.58 -6.37 4.40
CA ARG A 168 -1.36 -5.16 4.72
C ARG A 168 -2.53 -5.49 5.65
N ALA A 169 -3.32 -6.52 5.33
CA ALA A 169 -4.45 -6.92 6.14
C ALA A 169 -4.04 -7.37 7.55
N GLU A 170 -2.92 -8.09 7.68
CA GLU A 170 -2.37 -8.48 8.99
C GLU A 170 -1.91 -7.29 9.81
N ARG A 171 -1.30 -6.29 9.15
CA ARG A 171 -0.89 -5.04 9.81
C ARG A 171 -2.09 -4.23 10.25
N ASP A 172 -3.10 -4.09 9.41
CA ASP A 172 -4.32 -3.35 9.72
C ASP A 172 -5.08 -4.02 10.88
N ALA A 173 -5.23 -5.34 10.84
CA ALA A 173 -5.82 -6.11 11.95
C ALA A 173 -5.02 -5.97 13.25
N PHE A 174 -3.68 -5.93 13.16
CA PHE A 174 -2.84 -5.65 14.33
C PHE A 174 -3.07 -4.23 14.87
N MET A 175 -3.12 -3.22 14.02
CA MET A 175 -3.42 -1.84 14.42
C MET A 175 -4.81 -1.73 15.08
N GLU A 176 -5.82 -2.40 14.53
CA GLU A 176 -7.17 -2.47 15.11
C GLU A 176 -7.21 -3.17 16.48
N SER A 177 -6.28 -4.10 16.74
CA SER A 177 -6.16 -4.78 18.04
C SER A 177 -5.56 -3.90 19.14
N LEU A 178 -4.93 -2.77 18.78
CA LEU A 178 -4.37 -1.82 19.73
C LEU A 178 -5.48 -0.97 20.38
N ALA A 179 -5.09 -0.09 21.31
CA ALA A 179 -6.03 0.76 22.03
C ALA A 179 -6.97 1.55 21.08
N PRO A 180 -8.25 1.73 21.45
CA PRO A 180 -9.19 2.53 20.66
C PRO A 180 -8.65 3.93 20.38
N ASN A 181 -8.87 4.43 19.16
CA ASN A 181 -8.38 5.72 18.64
C ASN A 181 -6.86 5.86 18.50
N PHE A 182 -6.06 4.88 18.95
CA PHE A 182 -4.61 4.90 18.73
C PHE A 182 -4.23 4.84 17.24
N PRO A 183 -4.85 3.99 16.38
CA PRO A 183 -4.51 3.96 14.95
C PRO A 183 -4.73 5.30 14.26
N ILE A 184 -5.84 5.98 14.58
CA ILE A 184 -6.15 7.32 14.07
C ILE A 184 -5.09 8.32 14.54
N TYR A 185 -4.72 8.26 15.82
CA TYR A 185 -3.67 9.13 16.36
C TYR A 185 -2.31 8.88 15.69
N ALA A 186 -1.92 7.60 15.53
CA ALA A 186 -0.68 7.21 14.87
C ALA A 186 -0.60 7.73 13.42
N GLN A 187 -1.71 7.67 12.68
CA GLN A 187 -1.81 8.23 11.33
C GLN A 187 -1.66 9.76 11.34
N LEU A 188 -2.24 10.46 12.32
CA LEU A 188 -2.18 11.93 12.40
C LEU A 188 -0.81 12.49 12.77
N ILE A 189 0.07 11.67 13.35
CA ILE A 189 1.44 12.05 13.72
C ILE A 189 2.49 11.48 12.75
N ASP A 190 2.05 10.89 11.63
CA ASP A 190 2.90 10.19 10.66
C ASP A 190 3.85 9.18 11.34
N LEU A 191 3.31 8.36 12.24
CA LEU A 191 4.09 7.35 12.93
C LEU A 191 4.61 6.33 11.91
N GLU A 192 5.94 6.22 11.79
CA GLU A 192 6.60 5.39 10.78
C GLU A 192 6.04 3.96 10.73
N GLU A 193 5.73 3.50 9.51
CA GLU A 193 5.17 2.17 9.27
C GLU A 193 6.15 1.03 9.58
N GLU A 194 7.46 1.34 9.68
CA GLU A 194 8.54 0.39 9.98
C GLU A 194 8.71 0.07 11.48
N ILE A 195 7.88 0.66 12.34
CA ILE A 195 7.94 0.36 13.78
C ILE A 195 7.46 -1.07 14.03
N ASN A 196 8.30 -1.88 14.67
CA ASN A 196 7.96 -3.25 15.01
C ASN A 196 6.74 -3.35 15.97
N LYS A 197 6.08 -4.52 15.97
CA LYS A 197 4.85 -4.77 16.75
C LYS A 197 5.00 -4.43 18.24
N SER A 198 6.11 -4.81 18.86
CA SER A 198 6.33 -4.57 20.30
C SER A 198 6.47 -3.09 20.66
N ARG A 199 7.07 -2.28 19.78
CA ARG A 199 7.12 -0.81 19.95
C ARG A 199 5.74 -0.18 19.75
N LEU A 200 4.95 -0.65 18.79
CA LEU A 200 3.57 -0.18 18.60
C LEU A 200 2.69 -0.48 19.81
N GLU A 201 2.82 -1.66 20.43
CA GLU A 201 2.14 -1.98 21.70
C GLU A 201 2.58 -1.07 22.86
N GLN A 202 3.87 -0.72 22.93
CA GLN A 202 4.35 0.25 23.93
C GLN A 202 3.76 1.64 23.68
N CYS A 203 3.76 2.11 22.43
CA CYS A 203 3.16 3.38 22.05
C CYS A 203 1.67 3.41 22.38
N SER A 204 0.95 2.32 22.07
CA SER A 204 -0.47 2.18 22.39
C SER A 204 -0.74 2.23 23.89
N ARG A 205 0.08 1.56 24.72
CA ARG A 205 -0.02 1.64 26.19
C ARG A 205 0.23 3.06 26.72
N ARG A 206 1.25 3.73 26.20
CA ARG A 206 1.56 5.13 26.58
C ARG A 206 0.46 6.10 26.15
N PHE A 207 -0.11 5.89 24.96
CA PHE A 207 -1.25 6.63 24.47
C PHE A 207 -2.46 6.53 25.42
N VAL A 208 -2.79 5.32 25.90
CA VAL A 208 -3.89 5.12 26.86
C VAL A 208 -3.58 5.82 28.19
N ALA A 209 -2.37 5.64 28.71
CA ALA A 209 -1.95 6.25 29.97
C ALA A 209 -2.05 7.78 29.88
N LEU A 210 -1.46 8.38 28.85
CA LEU A 210 -1.46 9.83 28.66
C LEU A 210 -2.87 10.37 28.41
N THR A 211 -3.66 9.72 27.55
CA THR A 211 -5.06 10.12 27.31
C THR A 211 -5.87 10.11 28.60
N THR A 212 -5.69 9.08 29.43
CA THR A 212 -6.38 8.97 30.73
C THR A 212 -5.95 10.10 31.67
N ALA A 213 -4.65 10.37 31.77
CA ALA A 213 -4.12 11.43 32.64
C ALA A 213 -4.58 12.83 32.19
N LEU A 214 -4.59 13.11 30.89
CA LEU A 214 -5.12 14.36 30.33
C LEU A 214 -6.63 14.49 30.58
N ASN A 215 -7.41 13.44 30.32
CA ASN A 215 -8.86 13.46 30.54
C ASN A 215 -9.22 13.70 32.01
N SER A 216 -8.43 13.16 32.95
CA SER A 216 -8.61 13.40 34.40
C SER A 216 -8.47 14.88 34.80
N ARG A 217 -7.83 15.68 33.94
CA ARG A 217 -7.67 17.14 34.09
C ARG A 217 -8.53 17.95 33.12
N GLY A 218 -9.49 17.31 32.43
CA GLY A 218 -10.33 17.98 31.43
C GLY A 218 -9.56 18.48 30.21
N LEU A 219 -8.41 17.87 29.91
CA LEU A 219 -7.59 18.12 28.73
C LEU A 219 -7.82 17.04 27.69
N GLN A 220 -7.63 17.38 26.42
CA GLN A 220 -7.70 16.44 25.30
C GLN A 220 -6.32 16.27 24.68
N LEU A 221 -5.98 15.03 24.33
CA LEU A 221 -4.77 14.73 23.56
C LEU A 221 -4.90 15.35 22.16
N ARG A 222 -3.96 16.22 21.80
CA ARG A 222 -3.91 16.88 20.48
C ARG A 222 -2.74 16.34 19.65
N PRO A 223 -2.98 15.88 18.42
CA PRO A 223 -1.93 15.68 17.42
C PRO A 223 -1.19 17.00 17.16
N GLY A 224 0.11 16.96 16.87
CA GLY A 224 0.97 18.12 16.65
C GLY A 224 1.64 18.67 17.91
N PHE A 225 1.20 18.27 19.12
CA PHE A 225 1.85 18.72 20.36
C PHE A 225 3.06 17.85 20.69
N LYS A 226 4.25 18.37 20.40
CA LYS A 226 5.52 17.63 20.42
C LYS A 226 5.86 16.93 21.74
N HIS A 227 5.39 17.42 22.88
CA HIS A 227 5.66 16.78 24.17
C HIS A 227 4.82 15.50 24.34
N CYS A 228 3.55 15.54 23.93
CA CYS A 228 2.70 14.34 23.92
C CYS A 228 3.19 13.32 22.87
N GLU A 229 3.58 13.79 21.68
CA GLU A 229 4.12 12.92 20.62
C GLU A 229 5.40 12.20 21.08
N ARG A 230 6.37 12.92 21.64
CA ARG A 230 7.62 12.34 22.16
C ARG A 230 7.33 11.34 23.29
N PHE A 231 6.47 11.69 24.23
CA PHE A 231 6.08 10.74 25.29
C PHE A 231 5.50 9.45 24.72
N ILE A 232 4.57 9.53 23.76
CA ILE A 232 3.93 8.34 23.19
C ILE A 232 4.93 7.51 22.37
N THR A 233 5.73 8.15 21.52
CA THR A 233 6.60 7.48 20.54
C THR A 233 7.93 6.99 21.12
N THR A 234 8.62 7.82 21.93
CA THR A 234 9.93 7.50 22.49
C THR A 234 9.85 7.16 23.98
N GLY A 235 8.84 7.66 24.70
CA GLY A 235 8.74 7.50 26.15
C GLY A 235 9.56 8.53 26.92
N GLU A 236 9.87 9.65 26.27
CA GLU A 236 10.61 10.75 26.85
C GLU A 236 9.72 11.56 27.81
N GLY A 237 10.23 11.79 29.02
CA GLY A 237 9.56 12.54 30.08
C GLY A 237 8.63 11.70 30.97
N ASP A 238 8.27 12.27 32.12
CA ASP A 238 7.23 11.69 32.98
C ASP A 238 5.83 12.11 32.53
N ILE A 239 4.85 11.23 32.75
CA ILE A 239 3.45 11.50 32.39
C ILE A 239 2.90 12.73 33.12
N SER A 240 3.31 12.97 34.38
CA SER A 240 2.86 14.14 35.14
C SER A 240 3.38 15.42 34.50
N ASP A 241 4.66 15.45 34.12
CA ASP A 241 5.29 16.62 33.51
C ASP A 241 4.68 16.96 32.14
N VAL A 242 4.39 15.94 31.33
CA VAL A 242 3.74 16.12 30.02
C VAL A 242 2.34 16.70 30.21
N VAL A 243 1.58 16.22 31.19
CA VAL A 243 0.23 16.71 31.49
C VAL A 243 0.28 18.14 32.02
N ASP A 244 1.18 18.44 32.96
CA ASP A 244 1.40 19.79 33.50
C ASP A 244 1.76 20.78 32.39
N THR A 245 2.68 20.39 31.51
CA THR A 245 3.11 21.20 30.36
C THR A 245 1.95 21.43 29.39
N THR A 246 1.10 20.42 29.18
CA THR A 246 -0.09 20.53 28.31
C THR A 246 -1.14 21.47 28.90
N GLU A 247 -1.39 21.37 30.21
CA GLU A 247 -2.30 22.23 30.96
C GLU A 247 -1.84 23.68 30.94
N GLU A 248 -0.55 23.90 31.22
CA GLU A 248 0.10 25.18 31.17
C GLU A 248 -0.04 25.77 29.77
N MET A 249 0.40 25.07 28.72
CA MET A 249 0.32 25.56 27.35
C MET A 249 -1.11 25.87 26.91
N ARG A 250 -2.11 25.13 27.36
CA ARG A 250 -3.52 25.47 27.12
C ARG A 250 -3.88 26.82 27.75
N PHE A 251 -3.51 27.03 29.01
CA PHE A 251 -3.76 28.30 29.71
C PHE A 251 -3.03 29.46 29.03
N VAL A 252 -1.73 29.30 28.78
CA VAL A 252 -0.90 30.39 28.26
C VAL A 252 -1.37 30.81 26.86
N ASN A 253 -1.77 29.84 26.02
CA ASN A 253 -2.32 30.13 24.69
C ASN A 253 -3.73 30.77 24.73
N ALA A 254 -4.56 30.41 25.71
CA ALA A 254 -5.94 30.90 25.77
C ALA A 254 -6.05 32.30 26.42
N TYR A 255 -5.22 32.58 27.42
CA TYR A 255 -5.40 33.74 28.30
C TYR A 255 -4.23 34.73 28.27
N THR A 256 -3.26 34.56 27.38
CA THR A 256 -2.10 35.47 27.32
C THR A 256 -1.65 35.75 25.89
N ASN A 257 -0.85 36.81 25.73
CA ASN A 257 -0.19 37.14 24.46
C ASN A 257 1.11 36.34 24.23
N TYR A 258 1.25 35.16 24.86
CA TYR A 258 2.46 34.34 24.81
C TYR A 258 2.89 33.99 23.38
N GLN A 259 1.95 33.65 22.49
CA GLN A 259 2.28 33.41 21.09
C GLN A 259 2.88 34.63 20.38
N TRP A 260 2.47 35.83 20.78
CA TRP A 260 3.03 37.07 20.24
C TRP A 260 4.42 37.35 20.82
N LYS A 261 4.60 37.17 22.14
CA LYS A 261 5.92 37.29 22.80
C LYS A 261 6.95 36.30 22.25
N MET A 262 6.53 35.07 21.92
CA MET A 262 7.38 34.03 21.31
C MET A 262 7.73 34.31 19.84
N LYS A 263 6.91 35.08 19.10
CA LYS A 263 7.22 35.50 17.72
C LYS A 263 8.12 36.73 17.67
N SER A 264 8.12 37.56 18.71
CA SER A 264 8.94 38.77 18.81
C SER A 264 10.36 38.51 19.35
N GLY A 265 10.57 37.41 20.08
CA GLY A 265 11.89 36.88 20.40
C GLY A 265 12.37 35.93 19.29
N GLN A 266 13.63 36.02 18.89
CA GLN A 266 14.19 35.19 17.82
C GLN A 266 13.93 33.69 18.04
N GLN A 267 13.70 32.97 16.93
CA GLN A 267 13.42 31.54 16.86
C GLN A 267 14.44 30.70 17.68
N GLY A 268 13.93 29.84 18.56
CA GLY A 268 14.58 28.55 18.85
C GLY A 268 15.43 28.42 20.10
N ASN A 269 15.28 29.26 21.13
CA ASN A 269 16.01 29.07 22.40
C ASN A 269 15.06 28.62 23.52
N GLU A 270 15.19 27.38 23.97
CA GLU A 270 14.40 26.74 25.04
C GLU A 270 14.46 27.56 26.36
N VAL A 271 15.60 28.19 26.62
CA VAL A 271 15.84 29.12 27.74
C VAL A 271 14.97 30.39 27.68
N ILE A 272 14.63 30.86 26.48
CA ILE A 272 13.75 32.03 26.30
C ILE A 272 12.29 31.64 26.56
N ASP A 273 11.91 30.40 26.22
CA ASP A 273 10.57 29.87 26.46
C ASP A 273 10.25 29.77 27.96
N GLU A 274 11.16 29.16 28.73
CA GLU A 274 10.99 29.00 30.18
C GLU A 274 10.94 30.34 30.91
N LYS A 275 11.78 31.30 30.52
CA LYS A 275 11.78 32.64 31.13
C LYS A 275 10.46 33.38 30.91
N VAL A 276 9.89 33.31 29.71
CA VAL A 276 8.61 33.97 29.39
C VAL A 276 7.46 33.29 30.14
N LYS A 277 7.46 31.96 30.25
CA LYS A 277 6.49 31.21 31.06
C LYS A 277 6.60 31.56 32.54
N MET A 278 7.83 31.71 33.04
CA MET A 278 8.11 32.12 34.41
C MET A 278 7.58 33.52 34.72
N ASP A 279 7.85 34.51 33.87
CA ASP A 279 7.32 35.87 34.03
C ASP A 279 5.78 35.90 34.00
N LEU A 280 5.16 35.09 33.13
CA LEU A 280 3.70 34.96 33.07
C LEU A 280 3.14 34.30 34.33
N SER A 281 3.79 33.23 34.82
CA SER A 281 3.37 32.53 36.03
C SER A 281 3.39 33.43 37.26
N ILE A 282 4.43 34.26 37.43
CA ILE A 282 4.52 35.26 38.51
C ILE A 282 3.35 36.24 38.42
N SER A 283 3.13 36.83 37.24
CA SER A 283 2.08 37.83 37.05
C SER A 283 0.67 37.28 37.36
N TYR A 284 0.41 36.03 36.99
CA TYR A 284 -0.88 35.38 37.24
C TYR A 284 -1.01 34.83 38.67
N LEU A 285 0.08 34.50 39.35
CA LEU A 285 0.05 34.18 40.77
C LEU A 285 -0.23 35.41 41.64
N GLU A 286 0.30 36.57 41.27
CA GLU A 286 0.03 37.86 41.94
C GLU A 286 -1.42 38.32 41.76
N ASN A 287 -1.96 38.16 40.54
CA ASN A 287 -3.34 38.50 40.24
C ASN A 287 -3.87 37.55 39.15
N HIS A 288 -4.58 36.51 39.58
CA HIS A 288 -5.15 35.50 38.69
C HIS A 288 -6.41 35.98 37.95
N ARG A 289 -6.91 37.20 38.24
CA ARG A 289 -8.03 37.85 37.53
C ARG A 289 -9.32 37.02 37.50
N GLY A 290 -9.54 36.18 38.50
CA GLY A 290 -10.70 35.27 38.56
C GLY A 290 -10.60 34.06 37.63
N LEU A 291 -9.44 33.80 37.01
CA LEU A 291 -9.19 32.60 36.22
C LEU A 291 -8.70 31.46 37.11
N GLU A 292 -8.99 30.23 36.69
CA GLU A 292 -8.37 29.01 37.22
C GLU A 292 -6.96 28.86 36.65
N LEU A 293 -5.95 28.81 37.52
CA LEU A 293 -4.56 28.67 37.12
C LEU A 293 -4.20 27.19 36.87
N PRO A 294 -3.20 26.91 36.02
CA PRO A 294 -2.65 25.56 35.88
C PRO A 294 -2.23 25.00 37.24
N ARG A 295 -2.53 23.72 37.49
CA ARG A 295 -2.19 23.06 38.77
C ARG A 295 -0.72 23.19 39.16
N LYS A 296 0.19 23.11 38.19
CA LYS A 296 1.63 23.31 38.42
C LYS A 296 1.92 24.66 39.08
N TRP A 297 1.28 25.74 38.60
CA TRP A 297 1.46 27.07 39.16
C TRP A 297 0.79 27.19 40.53
N GLU A 298 -0.41 26.63 40.67
CA GLU A 298 -1.16 26.66 41.94
C GLU A 298 -0.41 25.94 43.07
N ASN A 299 0.24 24.81 42.76
CA ASN A 299 1.08 24.08 43.71
C ASN A 299 2.27 24.92 44.21
N CYS A 300 2.75 25.86 43.39
CA CYS A 300 3.82 26.78 43.76
C CYS A 300 3.34 28.00 44.56
N ARG A 301 2.03 28.23 44.73
CA ARG A 301 1.47 29.42 45.40
C ARG A 301 2.00 29.61 46.82
N SER A 302 2.06 28.54 47.61
CA SER A 302 2.55 28.62 48.99
C SER A 302 4.02 29.09 49.06
N ARG A 303 4.88 28.55 48.18
CA ARG A 303 6.30 28.95 48.06
C ARG A 303 6.42 30.38 47.55
N PHE A 304 5.57 30.78 46.60
CA PHE A 304 5.51 32.14 46.08
C PHE A 304 5.17 33.16 47.16
N ASP A 305 4.15 32.89 47.98
CA ASP A 305 3.73 33.77 49.08
C ASP A 305 4.76 33.83 50.22
N GLU A 306 5.54 32.77 50.43
CA GLU A 306 6.68 32.78 51.36
C GLU A 306 7.82 33.65 50.84
N ALA A 307 8.25 33.48 49.60
CA ALA A 307 9.30 34.30 48.99
C ALA A 307 8.94 35.81 48.99
N ARG A 308 7.66 36.12 48.74
CA ARG A 308 7.16 37.50 48.81
C ARG A 308 7.23 38.08 50.24
N ARG A 309 7.04 37.25 51.26
CA ARG A 309 7.17 37.67 52.68
C ARG A 309 8.62 37.86 53.12
N THR A 310 9.55 37.08 52.58
CA THR A 310 10.99 37.17 52.91
C THR A 310 11.73 38.23 52.08
N GLY A 311 11.11 38.75 51.01
CA GLY A 311 11.72 39.73 50.11
C GLY A 311 12.59 39.12 49.01
N ASP A 312 12.48 37.79 48.80
CA ASP A 312 13.18 37.06 47.75
C ASP A 312 12.49 37.19 46.39
N ILE A 313 13.25 36.96 45.31
CA ILE A 313 12.71 36.97 43.93
C ILE A 313 11.91 35.67 43.70
N PRO A 314 10.57 35.74 43.54
CA PRO A 314 9.72 34.55 43.60
C PRO A 314 9.91 33.55 42.45
N GLY A 315 10.45 34.03 41.32
CA GLY A 315 10.53 33.23 40.09
C GLY A 315 11.41 31.97 40.21
N ARG A 316 12.41 31.95 41.10
CA ARG A 316 13.33 30.81 41.23
C ARG A 316 12.66 29.51 41.70
N TYR A 317 11.40 29.52 42.12
CA TYR A 317 10.77 28.39 42.80
C TYR A 317 9.67 27.69 41.98
N ILE A 318 9.35 28.18 40.78
CA ILE A 318 8.25 27.65 39.94
C ILE A 318 8.76 26.57 38.96
N TYR A 319 10.04 26.67 38.55
CA TYR A 319 10.68 25.73 37.60
C TYR A 319 11.98 25.11 38.13
N SER A 320 12.29 25.29 39.42
CA SER A 320 13.38 24.56 40.06
C SER A 320 12.80 23.41 40.86
N GLU A 321 13.20 22.19 40.50
CA GLU A 321 13.08 20.99 41.35
C GLU A 321 13.71 21.23 42.73
#